data_AF-A0A1Q7W4K7-F1
#
_entry.id   AF-A0A1Q7W4K7-F1
#
_cell.length_a   1.000
_cell.length_b   1.000
_cell.length_c   1.000
_cell.angle_alpha   90.00
_cell.angle_beta   90.00
_cell.angle_gamma   90.00
#
_symmetry.space_group_name_H-M   'P 1'
#
loop_
_entity.id
_entity.type
_entity.pdbx_description
1 polymer ?
#
loop_
_entity_poly.entity_id
_entity_poly.type
_entity_poly.pdbx_seq_one_letter_code
_entity_poly.pdbx_strand_id
1 'polypeptide(L)'
;MRLHIGFFLKAFKKFLGSKIALRVAISDFSSGAPRSAVRSGVADKLQSSNTGVRIGFDQDRKQGRGYYGELCFKIFATPAAGREQELVDGGDVNWTQKLLNNAKERLVISGCGSERLCELSETPVPDQDR
;
A
#
# COMPACT_ATOMS: atom_id res chain seq x y z
N MET A 1 2.19 8.03 7.18
CA MET A 1 2.37 6.72 6.50
C MET A 1 1.65 5.57 7.20
N ARG A 2 2.09 5.11 8.40
CA ARG A 2 1.51 3.94 9.08
C ARG A 2 -0.02 3.93 9.19
N LEU A 3 -0.62 5.02 9.70
CA LEU A 3 -2.07 5.13 9.83
C LEU A 3 -2.79 5.06 8.47
N HIS A 4 -2.18 5.65 7.45
CA HIS A 4 -2.70 5.67 6.08
C HIS A 4 -2.75 4.26 5.47
N ILE A 5 -1.66 3.49 5.60
CA ILE A 5 -1.63 2.08 5.18
C ILE A 5 -2.64 1.26 5.99
N GLY A 6 -2.68 1.46 7.31
CA GLY A 6 -3.61 0.76 8.19
C GLY A 6 -5.09 0.99 7.85
N PHE A 7 -5.44 2.20 7.41
CA PHE A 7 -6.78 2.51 6.90
C PHE A 7 -7.15 1.62 5.72
N PHE A 8 -6.28 1.54 4.69
CA PHE A 8 -6.53 0.68 3.52
C PHE A 8 -6.60 -0.81 3.89
N LEU A 9 -5.69 -1.30 4.74
CA LEU A 9 -5.74 -2.69 5.18
C LEU A 9 -7.05 -3.02 5.90
N LYS A 10 -7.54 -2.13 6.76
CA LYS A 10 -8.83 -2.29 7.43
C LYS A 10 -9.99 -2.25 6.43
N ALA A 11 -9.96 -1.31 5.47
CA ALA A 11 -10.99 -1.19 4.44
C ALA A 11 -11.03 -2.43 3.54
N PHE A 12 -9.90 -2.89 3.03
CA PHE A 12 -9.83 -4.06 2.16
C PHE A 12 -10.18 -5.37 2.85
N LYS A 13 -9.74 -5.58 4.10
CA LYS A 13 -10.19 -6.74 4.89
C LYS A 13 -11.71 -6.79 5.05
N LYS A 14 -12.36 -5.62 5.19
CA LYS A 14 -13.81 -5.53 5.28
C LYS A 14 -14.50 -5.70 3.93
N PHE A 15 -13.93 -5.14 2.86
CA PHE A 15 -14.54 -5.12 1.53
C PHE A 15 -14.34 -6.45 0.77
N LEU A 16 -13.12 -6.99 0.77
CA LEU A 16 -12.74 -8.20 0.03
C LEU A 16 -12.92 -9.49 0.85
N GLY A 17 -13.13 -9.37 2.16
CA GLY A 17 -13.22 -10.51 3.07
C GLY A 17 -11.87 -11.19 3.33
N SER A 18 -11.92 -12.37 3.93
CA SER A 18 -10.73 -13.11 4.42
C SER A 18 -10.07 -14.01 3.38
N LYS A 19 -10.70 -14.24 2.22
CA LYS A 19 -10.19 -15.12 1.16
C LYS A 19 -9.11 -14.49 0.30
N ILE A 20 -8.96 -13.16 0.38
CA ILE A 20 -7.97 -12.41 -0.38
C ILE A 20 -6.77 -12.09 0.52
N ALA A 21 -5.61 -12.62 0.15
CA ALA A 21 -4.37 -12.35 0.89
C ALA A 21 -3.86 -10.94 0.55
N LEU A 22 -3.49 -10.18 1.57
CA LEU A 22 -2.94 -8.83 1.40
C LEU A 22 -1.44 -8.81 1.68
N ARG A 23 -0.71 -8.01 0.90
CA ARG A 23 0.70 -7.73 1.10
C ARG A 23 0.99 -6.24 1.03
N VAL A 24 1.84 -5.74 1.90
CA VAL A 24 2.37 -4.38 1.86
C VAL A 24 3.85 -4.44 1.52
N ALA A 25 4.26 -3.70 0.49
CA ALA A 25 5.66 -3.42 0.20
C ALA A 25 5.97 -1.97 0.56
N ILE A 26 6.99 -1.74 1.38
CA ILE A 26 7.49 -0.41 1.73
C ILE A 26 8.83 -0.19 1.02
N SER A 27 9.03 0.97 0.43
CA SER A 27 10.30 1.33 -0.22
C SER A 27 10.86 2.59 0.43
N ASP A 28 12.12 2.55 0.83
CA ASP A 28 12.82 3.66 1.47
C ASP A 28 13.85 4.29 0.53
N PHE A 29 13.40 5.16 -0.37
CA PHE A 29 14.24 5.75 -1.41
C PHE A 29 15.39 6.61 -0.92
N SER A 30 15.40 7.01 0.35
CA SER A 30 16.47 7.83 0.91
C SER A 30 17.75 7.05 1.21
N SER A 31 17.77 5.73 1.02
CA SER A 31 18.90 4.87 1.41
C SER A 31 18.99 3.59 0.57
N GLY A 32 20.15 2.92 0.62
CA GLY A 32 20.36 1.62 -0.05
C GLY A 32 19.74 0.43 0.67
N ALA A 33 19.37 0.58 1.95
CA ALA A 33 18.75 -0.44 2.77
C ALA A 33 17.74 0.21 3.74
N PRO A 34 16.64 -0.47 4.10
CA PRO A 34 15.61 0.13 4.96
C PRO A 34 16.15 0.68 6.28
N ARG A 35 15.94 1.97 6.55
CA ARG A 35 16.37 2.59 7.80
C ARG A 35 15.71 1.94 9.00
N SER A 36 16.44 1.81 10.11
CA SER A 36 15.95 1.19 11.37
C SER A 36 14.69 1.87 11.91
N ALA A 37 14.60 3.19 11.76
CA ALA A 37 13.42 3.99 12.13
C ALA A 37 12.18 3.64 11.29
N VAL A 38 12.36 3.31 10.01
CA VAL A 38 11.25 2.90 9.12
C VAL A 38 10.82 1.48 9.44
N ARG A 39 11.77 0.57 9.67
CA ARG A 39 11.51 -0.79 10.11
C ARG A 39 10.69 -0.83 11.41
N SER A 40 11.24 -0.27 12.48
CA SER A 40 10.59 -0.30 13.80
C SER A 40 9.37 0.64 13.89
N GLY A 41 9.40 1.78 13.21
CA GLY A 41 8.35 2.80 13.28
C GLY A 41 7.15 2.53 12.37
N VAL A 42 7.35 1.78 11.28
CA VAL A 42 6.31 1.53 10.27
C VAL A 42 6.08 0.04 10.07
N ALA A 43 7.07 -0.71 9.57
CA ALA A 43 6.88 -2.10 9.17
C ALA A 43 6.46 -2.99 10.35
N ASP A 44 7.22 -2.98 11.44
CA ASP A 44 6.99 -3.85 12.59
C ASP A 44 5.65 -3.51 13.28
N LYS A 45 5.33 -2.21 13.39
CA LYS A 45 4.05 -1.74 13.94
C LYS A 45 2.86 -2.08 13.06
N LEU A 46 3.01 -2.06 11.74
CA LEU A 46 1.96 -2.53 10.85
C LEU A 46 1.80 -4.05 10.99
N GLN A 47 2.90 -4.79 11.07
CA GLN A 47 2.89 -6.25 11.12
C GLN A 47 2.20 -6.74 12.40
N SER A 48 2.49 -6.13 13.54
CA SER A 48 1.87 -6.47 14.83
C SER A 48 0.38 -6.09 14.91
N SER A 49 -0.06 -5.07 14.17
CA SER A 49 -1.47 -4.63 14.18
C SER A 49 -2.31 -5.24 13.05
N ASN A 50 -1.71 -6.00 12.13
CA ASN A 50 -2.40 -6.55 10.95
C ASN A 50 -2.07 -8.02 10.74
N THR A 51 -2.55 -8.87 11.64
CA THR A 51 -2.46 -10.33 11.51
C THR A 51 -2.97 -10.79 10.14
N GLY A 52 -2.24 -11.73 9.53
CA GLY A 52 -2.54 -12.29 8.21
C GLY A 52 -2.12 -11.43 7.01
N VAL A 53 -1.57 -10.23 7.22
CA VAL A 53 -1.00 -9.39 6.15
C VAL A 53 0.50 -9.58 6.11
N ARG A 54 1.06 -9.83 4.92
CA ARG A 54 2.51 -9.88 4.72
C ARG A 54 3.06 -8.47 4.58
N ILE A 55 4.01 -8.08 5.42
CA ILE A 55 4.61 -6.74 5.36
C ILE A 55 6.11 -6.87 5.16
N GLY A 56 6.64 -6.18 4.15
CA GLY A 56 8.04 -6.26 3.80
C GLY A 56 8.55 -5.01 3.11
N PHE A 57 9.84 -5.03 2.79
CA PHE A 57 10.50 -3.98 2.05
C PHE A 57 10.72 -4.38 0.59
N ASP A 58 10.53 -3.42 -0.31
CA ASP A 58 10.94 -3.51 -1.71
C ASP A 58 11.91 -2.37 -1.99
N GLN A 59 13.19 -2.63 -1.71
CA GLN A 59 14.24 -1.63 -1.82
C GLN A 59 14.73 -1.43 -3.27
N ASP A 60 14.54 -2.46 -4.09
CA ASP A 60 14.91 -2.47 -5.51
C ASP A 60 13.86 -1.77 -6.38
N ARG A 61 12.73 -1.34 -5.80
CA ARG A 61 11.71 -0.54 -6.48
C ARG A 61 12.33 0.64 -7.22
N LYS A 62 12.19 0.64 -8.55
CA LYS A 62 12.59 1.74 -9.43
C LYS A 62 11.46 2.73 -9.67
N GLN A 63 10.23 2.22 -9.78
CA GLN A 63 9.03 3.01 -10.09
C GLN A 63 8.72 4.01 -8.96
N GLY A 64 8.36 5.24 -9.31
CA GLY A 64 8.01 6.29 -8.34
C GLY A 64 9.21 7.06 -7.79
N ARG A 65 10.45 6.66 -8.09
CA ARG A 65 11.65 7.48 -7.79
C ARG A 65 11.58 8.80 -8.56
N GLY A 66 11.89 9.90 -7.88
CA GLY A 66 11.74 11.26 -8.42
C GLY A 66 10.33 11.84 -8.31
N TYR A 67 9.31 10.99 -8.07
CA TYR A 67 7.95 11.44 -7.78
C TYR A 67 7.68 11.47 -6.28
N TYR A 68 7.83 10.34 -5.61
CA TYR A 68 7.78 10.27 -4.16
C TYR A 68 9.10 10.77 -3.56
N GLY A 69 9.01 11.29 -2.34
CA GLY A 69 10.16 11.76 -1.57
C GLY A 69 11.00 10.60 -1.03
N GLU A 70 10.89 10.33 0.27
CA GLU A 70 11.72 9.31 0.92
C GLU A 70 11.04 7.94 1.02
N LEU A 71 9.74 7.90 1.33
CA LEU A 71 9.01 6.70 1.66
C LEU A 71 7.80 6.54 0.76
N CYS A 72 7.76 5.43 0.05
CA CYS A 72 6.55 5.00 -0.67
C CYS A 72 6.18 3.57 -0.30
N PHE A 73 4.98 3.17 -0.70
CA PHE A 73 4.44 1.86 -0.44
C PHE A 73 3.51 1.43 -1.55
N LYS A 74 3.35 0.11 -1.67
CA LYS A 74 2.29 -0.51 -2.45
C LYS A 74 1.50 -1.48 -1.58
N ILE A 75 0.21 -1.59 -1.85
CA ILE A 75 -0.64 -2.64 -1.27
C ILE A 75 -1.09 -3.55 -2.40
N PHE A 76 -0.86 -4.83 -2.23
CA PHE A 76 -1.21 -5.87 -3.17
C PHE A 76 -2.27 -6.79 -2.56
N ALA A 77 -3.09 -7.36 -3.44
CA ALA A 77 -4.09 -8.36 -3.13
C ALA A 77 -3.90 -9.58 -4.03
N THR A 78 -4.03 -10.78 -3.45
CA THR A 78 -3.93 -12.05 -4.17
C THR A 78 -5.15 -12.92 -3.86
N PRO A 79 -6.03 -13.20 -4.85
CA PRO A 79 -7.08 -14.21 -4.71
C PRO A 79 -6.51 -15.61 -4.54
N ALA A 80 -7.27 -16.51 -3.93
CA ALA A 80 -6.85 -17.90 -3.70
C ALA A 80 -6.43 -18.64 -4.98
N ALA A 81 -7.09 -18.35 -6.11
CA ALA A 81 -6.79 -18.94 -7.42
C ALA A 81 -6.27 -17.90 -8.44
N GLY A 82 -5.84 -16.72 -7.97
CA GLY A 82 -5.53 -15.58 -8.82
C GLY A 82 -4.07 -15.13 -8.73
N ARG A 83 -3.69 -14.27 -9.68
CA ARG A 83 -2.41 -13.55 -9.61
C ARG A 83 -2.49 -12.40 -8.61
N GLU A 84 -1.34 -12.07 -8.02
CA GLU A 84 -1.22 -10.86 -7.22
C GLU A 84 -1.46 -9.61 -8.08
N GLN A 85 -2.21 -8.67 -7.54
CA GLN A 85 -2.54 -7.40 -8.18
C GLN A 85 -2.24 -6.23 -7.25
N GLU A 86 -1.75 -5.13 -7.82
CA GLU A 86 -1.56 -3.89 -7.09
C GLU A 86 -2.89 -3.13 -6.96
N LEU A 87 -3.28 -2.85 -5.72
CA LEU A 87 -4.47 -2.06 -5.41
C LEU A 87 -4.15 -0.61 -5.09
N VAL A 88 -3.04 -0.37 -4.38
CA VAL A 88 -2.67 0.96 -3.90
C VAL A 88 -1.22 1.23 -4.20
N ASP A 89 -0.93 2.44 -4.66
CA ASP A 89 0.39 3.05 -4.68
C ASP A 89 0.35 4.40 -3.97
N GLY A 90 1.32 4.67 -3.10
CA GLY A 90 1.33 5.88 -2.30
C GLY A 90 2.69 6.18 -1.71
N GLY A 91 2.85 7.40 -1.20
CA GLY A 91 4.13 7.87 -0.70
C GLY A 91 4.06 9.31 -0.20
N ASP A 92 5.16 9.78 0.40
CA ASP A 92 5.31 11.19 0.72
C ASP A 92 5.63 12.01 -0.53
N VAL A 93 5.12 13.24 -0.56
CA VAL A 93 5.35 14.21 -1.63
C VAL A 93 5.54 15.61 -1.02
N ASN A 94 6.20 16.51 -1.75
CA ASN A 94 6.47 17.89 -1.30
C ASN A 94 5.44 18.92 -1.78
N TRP A 95 4.25 18.50 -2.21
CA TRP A 95 3.29 19.40 -2.83
C TRP A 95 2.83 20.52 -1.90
N THR A 96 2.45 20.20 -0.66
CA THR A 96 2.03 21.22 0.32
C THR A 96 3.18 22.16 0.71
N GLN A 97 4.41 21.66 0.76
CA GLN A 97 5.59 22.51 1.00
C GLN A 97 5.73 23.57 -0.09
N LYS A 98 5.53 23.18 -1.36
CA LYS A 98 5.60 24.07 -2.52
C LYS A 98 4.41 25.01 -2.60
N LEU A 99 3.19 24.48 -2.45
CA LEU A 99 1.95 25.23 -2.59
C LEU A 99 1.78 26.29 -1.48
N LEU A 100 2.23 25.99 -0.27
CA LEU A 100 2.10 26.87 0.90
C LEU A 100 3.39 27.62 1.25
N ASN A 101 4.47 27.42 0.47
CA ASN A 101 5.80 27.96 0.75
C ASN A 101 6.29 27.72 2.19
N ASN A 102 6.06 26.52 2.72
CA ASN A 102 6.43 26.16 4.08
C ASN A 102 7.14 24.80 4.12
N ALA A 103 8.46 24.83 4.35
CA ALA A 103 9.30 23.62 4.39
C ALA A 103 8.94 22.64 5.53
N LYS A 104 8.13 23.06 6.51
CA LYS A 104 7.64 22.19 7.60
C LYS A 104 6.44 21.34 7.20
N GLU A 105 5.75 21.68 6.12
CA GLU A 105 4.59 20.91 5.65
C GLU A 105 5.00 19.48 5.28
N ARG A 106 4.09 18.51 5.51
CA ARG A 106 4.29 17.11 5.16
C ARG A 106 3.00 16.58 4.54
N LEU A 107 3.11 15.91 3.40
CA LEU A 107 1.97 15.30 2.73
C LEU A 107 2.28 13.86 2.37
N VAL A 108 1.34 12.96 2.67
CA VAL A 108 1.32 11.58 2.18
C VAL A 108 0.08 11.43 1.32
N ILE A 109 0.25 10.89 0.12
CA ILE A 109 -0.83 10.62 -0.82
C ILE A 109 -0.90 9.12 -1.15
N SER A 110 -2.01 8.72 -1.75
CA SER A 110 -2.17 7.40 -2.36
C SER A 110 -3.24 7.43 -3.43
N GLY A 111 -3.09 6.60 -4.46
CA GLY A 111 -4.17 6.21 -5.37
C GLY A 111 -4.63 4.78 -5.07
N CYS A 112 -5.92 4.51 -5.23
CA CYS A 112 -6.49 3.15 -5.16
C CYS A 112 -7.15 2.84 -6.50
N GLY A 113 -6.81 1.72 -7.12
CA GLY A 113 -7.46 1.26 -8.35
C GLY A 113 -8.83 0.67 -8.05
N SER A 114 -9.89 1.46 -8.21
CA SER A 114 -11.28 1.07 -7.96
C SER A 114 -11.71 -0.15 -8.77
N GLU A 115 -11.31 -0.22 -10.04
CA GLU A 115 -11.66 -1.26 -10.98
C GLU A 115 -11.09 -2.61 -10.54
N ARG A 116 -9.80 -2.63 -10.14
CA ARG A 116 -9.16 -3.82 -9.58
C ARG A 116 -9.80 -4.25 -8.26
N LEU A 117 -10.24 -3.29 -7.45
CA LEU A 117 -10.93 -3.60 -6.21
C LEU A 117 -12.29 -4.27 -6.50
N CYS A 118 -13.04 -3.78 -7.49
CA CYS A 118 -14.30 -4.37 -7.93
C CYS A 118 -14.10 -5.78 -8.51
N GLU A 119 -13.14 -5.97 -9.41
CA GLU A 119 -12.79 -7.27 -10.01
C GLU A 119 -12.51 -8.35 -8.95
N LEU A 120 -11.91 -7.98 -7.81
CA LEU A 120 -11.61 -8.92 -6.73
C LEU A 120 -12.80 -9.15 -5.77
N SER A 121 -13.77 -8.23 -5.74
CA SER A 121 -14.98 -8.34 -4.92
C SER A 121 -16.07 -9.15 -5.61
N GLU A 122 -16.11 -9.11 -6.93
CA GLU A 122 -16.98 -9.91 -7.77
C GLU A 122 -16.50 -11.36 -7.72
N THR A 123 -17.09 -12.14 -6.80
CA THR A 123 -17.06 -13.60 -6.92
C THR A 123 -17.79 -13.93 -8.23
N PRO A 124 -17.30 -14.83 -9.10
CA PRO A 124 -18.04 -15.19 -10.30
C PRO A 124 -19.45 -15.62 -9.89
N VAL A 125 -20.47 -14.88 -10.34
CA VAL A 125 -21.82 -15.40 -10.36
C VAL A 125 -21.74 -16.59 -11.32
N PRO A 126 -22.11 -17.81 -10.92
CA PRO A 126 -22.23 -18.92 -11.87
C PRO A 126 -23.15 -18.44 -12.97
N ASP A 127 -22.72 -18.56 -14.22
CA ASP A 127 -23.55 -18.31 -15.40
C ASP A 127 -24.81 -19.17 -15.26
N GLN A 128 -25.90 -18.58 -14.78
CA GLN A 128 -27.22 -19.18 -14.84
C GLN A 128 -27.80 -18.72 -16.17
N ASP A 129 -27.93 -19.71 -17.06
CA ASP A 129 -28.68 -19.70 -18.32
C ASP A 129 -27.94 -19.19 -19.58
N ARG A 130 -27.33 -20.15 -20.29
CA ARG A 130 -27.53 -20.31 -21.74
C ARG A 130 -28.00 -21.73 -22.05
#